data_AF-M5DSN6-F1
#
_entry.id   AF-M5DSN6-F1
#
_cell.length_a   1.000
_cell.length_b   1.000
_cell.length_c   1.000
_cell.angle_alpha   90.00
_cell.angle_beta   90.00
_cell.angle_gamma   90.00
#
_symmetry.space_group_name_H-M   'P 1'
#
loop_
_entity.id
_entity.type
_entity.pdbx_description
1 polymer ?
#
loop_
_entity_poly.entity_id
_entity_poly.type
_entity_poly.pdbx_seq_one_letter_code
_entity_poly.pdbx_strand_id
1 'polypeptide(L)' 'MDVLPEDFAQTARKQGRQASATVSGRRRAGFLVGNKFVFSDQYEILWMQAGPGEFRELRLWRK' A
#
# COMPACT_ATOMS: atom_id res chain seq x y z
N MET A 1 -11.84 3.36 -1.40
CA MET A 1 -10.81 2.55 -2.06
C MET A 1 -11.03 2.77 -3.53
N ASP A 2 -10.11 3.47 -4.20
CA ASP A 2 -10.24 3.71 -5.64
C ASP A 2 -9.31 2.74 -6.37
N VAL A 3 -9.66 2.33 -7.57
CA VAL A 3 -8.78 1.51 -8.42
C VAL A 3 -7.68 2.43 -8.96
N LEU A 4 -6.40 2.05 -8.81
CA LEU A 4 -5.32 2.82 -9.42
C LEU A 4 -5.19 2.49 -10.91
N PRO A 5 -4.84 3.48 -11.74
CA PRO A 5 -4.26 3.22 -13.04
C PRO A 5 -3.04 2.31 -12.88
N GLU A 6 -2.90 1.33 -13.78
CA GLU A 6 -1.82 0.33 -13.76
C GLU A 6 -0.42 0.97 -13.75
N ASP A 7 -0.27 2.14 -14.37
CA ASP A 7 0.94 2.96 -14.38
C ASP A 7 1.38 3.41 -12.98
N PHE A 8 0.43 3.69 -12.08
CA PHE A 8 0.72 4.07 -10.71
C PHE A 8 1.20 2.86 -9.90
N ALA A 9 0.67 1.67 -10.19
CA ALA A 9 1.13 0.43 -9.57
C ALA A 9 2.58 0.09 -9.95
N GLN A 10 2.94 0.32 -11.21
CA GLN A 10 4.33 0.18 -11.66
C GLN A 10 5.25 1.19 -10.98
N THR A 11 4.81 2.44 -10.86
CA THR A 11 5.56 3.48 -10.14
C THR A 11 5.73 3.13 -8.67
N ALA A 12 4.69 2.61 -8.01
CA ALA A 12 4.74 2.18 -6.63
C ALA A 12 5.72 1.02 -6.40
N ARG A 13 5.80 0.07 -7.34
CA ARG A 13 6.80 -1.01 -7.30
C ARG A 13 8.23 -0.50 -7.50
N LYS A 14 8.43 0.50 -8.36
CA LYS A 14 9.76 1.03 -8.69
C LYS A 14 10.30 2.00 -7.64
N GLN A 15 9.44 2.86 -7.08
CA GLN A 15 9.84 3.98 -6.23
C GLN A 15 9.29 3.88 -4.80
N GLY A 16 8.28 3.06 -4.57
CA GLY A 16 7.65 2.90 -3.26
C GLY A 16 8.50 2.09 -2.29
N ARG A 17 8.33 2.36 -0.99
CA ARG A 17 8.99 1.60 0.06
C ARG A 17 8.17 0.35 0.36
N GLN A 18 8.80 -0.82 0.37
CA GLN A 18 8.12 -2.05 0.79
C GLN A 18 7.60 -1.92 2.21
N ALA A 19 6.31 -2.21 2.38
CA ALA A 19 5.61 -2.03 3.63
C ALA A 19 4.58 -3.13 3.84
N SER A 20 4.17 -3.33 5.08
CA SER A 20 2.98 -4.10 5.41
C SER A 20 2.08 -3.31 6.36
N ALA A 21 0.78 -3.37 6.14
CA ALA A 21 -0.24 -2.64 6.89
C ALA A 21 -1.45 -3.53 7.16
N THR A 22 -2.19 -3.25 8.24
CA THR A 22 -3.46 -3.90 8.51
C THR A 22 -4.58 -3.09 7.85
N VAL A 23 -5.13 -3.61 6.77
CA VAL A 23 -6.23 -3.01 6.00
C VAL A 23 -7.48 -3.85 6.21
N SER A 24 -8.56 -3.23 6.69
CA SER A 24 -9.84 -3.91 6.99
C SER A 24 -9.67 -5.17 7.85
N GLY A 25 -8.82 -5.11 8.88
CA GLY A 25 -8.55 -6.23 9.79
C GLY A 25 -7.64 -7.33 9.24
N ARG A 26 -7.11 -7.20 8.01
CA ARG A 26 -6.18 -8.16 7.41
C ARG A 26 -4.82 -7.51 7.14
N ARG A 27 -3.74 -8.21 7.50
CA ARG A 27 -2.38 -7.76 7.18
C ARG A 27 -2.13 -7.93 5.68
N ARG A 28 -1.81 -6.84 5.00
CA ARG A 28 -1.51 -6.79 3.57
C ARG A 28 -0.07 -6.33 3.36
N ALA A 29 0.60 -6.93 2.40
CA ALA A 29 1.91 -6.49 1.91
C ALA A 29 1.71 -5.56 0.71
N GLY A 30 2.57 -4.55 0.59
CA GLY A 30 2.43 -3.54 -0.44
C GLY A 30 3.58 -2.55 -0.46
N PHE A 31 3.33 -1.39 -1.04
CA PHE A 31 4.29 -0.31 -1.21
C PHE A 31 3.71 0.99 -0.65
N LEU A 32 4.51 1.69 0.13
CA LEU A 32 4.21 3.04 0.59
C LEU A 32 4.81 4.04 -0.40
N VAL A 33 3.97 4.87 -1.01
CA VAL A 33 4.35 5.95 -1.94
C VAL A 33 3.83 7.26 -1.37
N GLY A 34 4.70 8.05 -0.75
CA GLY A 34 4.29 9.23 0.03
C GLY A 34 3.38 8.82 1.19
N ASN A 35 2.15 9.33 1.19
CA ASN A 35 1.10 8.95 2.14
C ASN A 35 0.10 7.94 1.54
N LYS A 36 0.42 7.25 0.45
CA LYS A 36 -0.46 6.22 -0.14
C LYS A 36 0.11 4.84 0.13
N PHE A 37 -0.73 3.93 0.60
CA PHE A 37 -0.40 2.53 0.70
C PHE A 37 -1.06 1.77 -0.44
N VAL A 38 -0.25 1.23 -1.35
CA VAL A 38 -0.67 0.48 -2.53
C VAL A 38 -0.47 -1.00 -2.24
N PHE A 39 -1.52 -1.80 -2.41
CA PHE A 39 -1.48 -3.23 -2.18
C PHE A 39 -2.27 -3.99 -3.24
N SER A 40 -1.93 -5.26 -3.45
CA SER A 40 -2.69 -6.13 -4.35
C SER A 40 -3.71 -6.93 -3.55
N ASP A 41 -4.93 -7.03 -4.06
CA ASP A 41 -5.95 -7.93 -3.54
C ASP A 41 -6.51 -8.79 -4.67
N GLN A 42 -6.12 -10.06 -4.72
CA GLN A 42 -6.52 -11.19 -5.58
C GLN A 42 -6.65 -10.95 -7.10
N TYR A 43 -7.32 -9.89 -7.54
CA TYR A 43 -7.53 -9.51 -8.94
C TYR A 43 -7.30 -8.02 -9.22
N GLU A 44 -7.12 -7.20 -8.19
CA GLU A 44 -7.04 -5.74 -8.32
C GLU A 44 -5.83 -5.16 -7.59
N ILE A 45 -5.39 -3.99 -8.07
CA ILE A 45 -4.42 -3.16 -7.38
C ILE A 45 -5.19 -2.01 -6.73
N LEU A 46 -5.21 -2.04 -5.40
CA LEU A 46 -5.93 -1.09 -4.59
C LEU A 46 -4.93 -0.14 -3.93
N TRP A 47 -5.44 1.02 -3.54
CA TRP A 47 -4.73 1.93 -2.67
C TRP A 47 -5.66 2.55 -1.65
N MET A 48 -5.03 3.02 -0.59
CA MET A 48 -5.66 3.90 0.37
C MET A 48 -4.70 5.03 0.72
N GLN A 49 -5.26 6.22 0.94
CA GLN A 49 -4.53 7.30 1.56
C GLN A 49 -4.35 6.97 3.04
N ALA A 50 -3.17 7.28 3.55
CA ALA A 50 -2.78 6.95 4.88
C ALA A 50 -3.24 8.02 5.87
N GLY A 51 -4.29 7.73 6.65
CA GLY A 51 -4.74 8.57 7.75
C GLY A 51 -3.99 8.32 9.08
N PRO A 52 -4.04 9.26 10.04
CA PRO A 52 -3.53 9.05 11.39
C PRO A 52 -4.19 7.82 12.05
N GLY A 53 -3.39 6.85 12.47
CA GLY A 53 -3.88 5.65 13.16
C GLY A 53 -4.33 4.48 12.26
N GLU A 54 -4.50 4.70 10.96
CA GLU A 54 -4.88 3.63 10.01
C GLU A 54 -3.77 2.59 9.79
N PHE A 55 -2.52 2.97 10.08
CA PHE A 55 -1.36 2.07 10.02
C PHE A 55 -0.80 1.80 11.40
N ARG A 56 -1.67 1.49 12.37
CA ARG A 56 -1.27 1.14 13.74
C ARG A 56 -0.13 0.10 13.80
N GLU A 57 0.08 -0.67 12.73
CA GLU A 57 1.15 -1.66 12.62
C GLU A 57 1.94 -1.59 11.29
N LEU A 58 2.17 -0.38 10.74
CA LEU A 58 3.04 -0.24 9.57
C LEU A 58 4.43 -0.82 9.87
N ARG A 59 4.79 -1.91 9.19
CA ARG A 59 6.19 -2.36 9.16
C ARG A 59 6.77 -1.99 7.82
N LEU A 60 7.70 -1.03 7.84
CA LEU A 60 8.56 -0.71 6.71
C LEU A 60 9.67 -1.74 6.65
N TRP A 61 9.79 -2.40 5.51
CA TRP A 61 10.86 -3.34 5.25
C TRP A 61 12.01 -2.50 4.69
N ARG A 62 13.10 -2.40 5.46
CA ARG A 62 14.34 -1.84 4.92
C ARG A 62 15.01 -2.95 4.10
N LYS A 63 15.38 -2.63 2.86
CA LYS A 63 16.14 -3.52 1.99
C LYS A 63 17.57 -3.63 2.49
#